data_AF-A0A836VLS0-F1
#
_entry.id   AF-A0A836VLS0-F1
#
_cell.length_a   1.000
_cell.length_b   1.000
_cell.length_c   1.000
_cell.angle_alpha   90.00
_cell.angle_beta   90.00
_cell.angle_gamma   90.00
#
_symmetry.space_group_name_H-M   'P 1'
#
loop_
_entity.id
_entity.type
_entity.pdbx_description
1 polymer ?
#
loop_
_entity_poly.entity_id
_entity_poly.type
_entity_poly.pdbx_seq_one_letter_code
_entity_poly.pdbx_strand_id
1 'polypeptide(L)'
;MLEVDAVSRTTTSSVVFSDAIVRSARLIARNRGIKLIDGRSVGRTLDIDQFSPMSWPEMIVDGSLGHLSLTHGEVLRAFEDIQADPPSDVRSWKDEQLYFELYMALVTPAGIGINLLDKVWYDQYRAGRGVDDILLLILSSGDYSFRGNTFKGFSLSTGLQSNLEAQNETGIFDRIQLVQGDTTIPLHIDQHKELPFIHAKERPEFNEISLFFFTPDITFNPTQPWRLELLMEGAKDGNAAGVAMFTLPYRVPDRFITEPLIQTVSDIGVEMSLVQAAKGIDWRSVWRNRPEQIATLFATLIVLTVILSAQETIARRKRLHRWVRIGFLAWVLIWMGWYVGAQVSIIHLLNIAQSLVDDFDWGFFLVEPLIFIVSAFVAFGLFLWGRAIFCGWLCPFGALQELLNKIARALKIPQLNIPNAIQERLFAIKYLIFLSLLGLTFYSFDLAIAGTQVEPFKAAITFRFNAPWPAVTYAIVLLGIGLFVERFYCRFMCPLGAGLSILGRVRMFDWLKRRVECGNPCTRCETVCPVGAINPSGRIDMNECFYCLDCQVMYYDDHQCPPLIARRKRNEQASGSNLNLELPTD
;
A
#
# COMPACT_ATOMS: atom_id res chain seq x y z
N MET A 1 -25.00 9.61 -12.13
CA MET A 1 -24.52 10.07 -10.80
C MET A 1 -24.45 8.86 -9.89
N LEU A 2 -23.29 8.22 -9.82
CA LEU A 2 -22.99 7.26 -8.76
C LEU A 2 -22.34 8.08 -7.66
N GLU A 3 -23.00 8.19 -6.50
CA GLU A 3 -22.36 8.69 -5.28
C GLU A 3 -21.21 7.74 -4.95
N VAL A 4 -19.99 8.15 -5.27
CA VAL A 4 -18.78 7.45 -4.86
C VAL A 4 -18.57 7.79 -3.39
N ASP A 5 -19.08 6.93 -2.53
CA ASP A 5 -18.72 6.93 -1.11
C ASP A 5 -17.26 6.45 -1.03
N ALA A 6 -16.32 7.40 -1.13
CA ALA A 6 -14.91 7.15 -0.89
C ALA A 6 -14.75 6.71 0.57
N VAL A 7 -14.80 5.40 0.77
CA VAL A 7 -14.59 4.74 2.05
C VAL A 7 -13.20 5.11 2.53
N SER A 8 -13.14 5.83 3.65
CA SER A 8 -11.96 6.40 4.32
C SER A 8 -10.97 5.34 4.88
N ARG A 9 -10.81 4.18 4.25
CA ARG A 9 -10.31 2.97 4.93
C ARG A 9 -9.34 2.18 4.06
N THR A 10 -8.06 2.49 4.27
CA THR A 10 -6.94 1.51 4.37
C THR A 10 -6.22 1.10 3.10
N THR A 11 -5.05 1.69 2.89
CA THR A 11 -4.14 1.62 1.73
C THR A 11 -3.59 0.26 1.25
N THR A 12 -4.07 -0.90 1.71
CA THR A 12 -3.64 -2.20 1.13
C THR A 12 -4.84 -3.10 0.81
N SER A 13 -5.82 -3.16 1.72
CA SER A 13 -7.12 -3.76 1.41
C SER A 13 -7.95 -2.85 0.50
N SER A 14 -7.80 -1.54 0.56
CA SER A 14 -8.44 -0.61 -0.38
C SER A 14 -7.91 -0.78 -1.78
N VAL A 15 -6.66 -1.24 -1.97
CA VAL A 15 -6.15 -1.57 -3.31
C VAL A 15 -6.88 -2.78 -3.83
N VAL A 16 -7.02 -3.85 -3.04
CA VAL A 16 -7.74 -5.07 -3.43
C VAL A 16 -9.25 -4.87 -3.52
N PHE A 17 -9.86 -4.07 -2.64
CA PHE A 17 -11.29 -3.74 -2.66
C PHE A 17 -11.60 -2.71 -3.74
N SER A 18 -10.76 -1.70 -3.97
CA SER A 18 -10.91 -0.78 -5.09
C SER A 18 -10.70 -1.53 -6.39
N ASP A 19 -9.75 -2.45 -6.46
CA ASP A 19 -9.57 -3.33 -7.61
C ASP A 19 -10.79 -4.25 -7.79
N ALA A 20 -11.35 -4.84 -6.72
CA ALA A 20 -12.57 -5.63 -6.79
C ALA A 20 -13.82 -4.79 -7.15
N ILE A 21 -13.94 -3.56 -6.64
CA ILE A 21 -15.04 -2.62 -6.93
C ILE A 21 -14.91 -2.10 -8.35
N VAL A 22 -13.71 -1.73 -8.80
CA VAL A 22 -13.41 -1.31 -10.17
C VAL A 22 -13.62 -2.48 -11.12
N ARG A 23 -13.21 -3.71 -10.79
CA ARG A 23 -13.51 -4.92 -11.57
C ARG A 23 -15.01 -5.20 -11.63
N SER A 24 -15.72 -5.10 -10.50
CA SER A 24 -17.18 -5.30 -10.44
C SER A 24 -17.94 -4.21 -11.20
N ALA A 25 -17.51 -2.95 -11.09
CA ALA A 25 -18.06 -1.82 -11.81
C ALA A 25 -17.76 -1.93 -13.31
N ARG A 26 -16.56 -2.38 -13.70
CA ARG A 26 -16.21 -2.71 -15.09
C ARG A 26 -17.07 -3.85 -15.61
N LEU A 27 -17.30 -4.92 -14.84
CA LEU A 27 -18.21 -6.03 -15.17
C LEU A 27 -19.66 -5.56 -15.39
N ILE A 28 -20.20 -4.73 -14.49
CA ILE A 28 -21.57 -4.20 -14.59
C ILE A 28 -21.70 -3.19 -15.73
N ALA A 29 -20.71 -2.31 -15.91
CA ALA A 29 -20.65 -1.35 -17.02
C ALA A 29 -20.63 -2.10 -18.36
N ARG A 30 -19.81 -3.16 -18.48
CA ARG A 30 -19.72 -4.01 -19.66
C ARG A 30 -21.01 -4.79 -19.94
N ASN A 31 -21.69 -5.31 -18.90
CA ASN A 31 -23.00 -5.98 -19.05
C ASN A 31 -24.13 -5.01 -19.49
N ARG A 32 -23.90 -3.70 -19.36
CA ARG A 32 -24.78 -2.63 -19.88
C ARG A 32 -24.25 -1.98 -21.18
N GLY A 33 -23.22 -2.55 -21.81
CA GLY A 33 -22.65 -2.05 -23.06
C GLY A 33 -21.74 -0.82 -22.92
N ILE A 34 -21.31 -0.47 -21.71
CA ILE A 34 -20.44 0.68 -21.42
C ILE A 34 -18.97 0.18 -21.37
N LYS A 35 -18.13 0.62 -22.32
CA LYS A 35 -16.69 0.28 -22.39
C LYS A 35 -15.87 1.39 -21.72
N LEU A 36 -15.01 1.03 -20.75
CA LEU A 36 -14.17 1.95 -19.97
C LEU A 36 -12.68 1.78 -20.36
N ILE A 37 -11.97 2.90 -20.52
CA ILE A 37 -10.57 3.02 -20.97
C ILE A 37 -9.65 3.24 -19.75
N ASP A 38 -8.45 2.64 -19.73
CA ASP A 38 -7.30 3.06 -18.89
C ASP A 38 -6.35 3.87 -19.78
N GLY A 39 -5.95 5.07 -19.35
CA GLY A 39 -5.31 6.10 -20.19
C GLY A 39 -3.93 5.76 -20.77
N ARG A 40 -3.36 4.59 -20.49
CA ARG A 40 -2.09 4.11 -21.08
C ARG A 40 -2.21 3.71 -22.54
N SER A 41 -3.42 3.48 -23.02
CA SER A 41 -3.67 3.05 -24.39
C SER A 41 -4.59 4.04 -25.08
N VAL A 42 -4.01 5.19 -25.48
CA VAL A 42 -4.59 5.95 -26.60
C VAL A 42 -4.35 5.10 -27.85
N GLY A 43 -5.18 4.08 -28.04
CA GLY A 43 -5.01 3.10 -29.10
C GLY A 43 -5.96 1.92 -29.02
N ARG A 44 -6.03 1.19 -30.12
CA ARG A 44 -6.64 -0.14 -30.24
C ARG A 44 -6.13 -1.07 -29.13
N THR A 45 -7.02 -1.72 -28.38
CA THR A 45 -6.65 -2.67 -27.30
C THR A 45 -7.02 -4.11 -27.68
N LEU A 46 -6.36 -5.09 -27.07
CA LEU A 46 -6.67 -6.51 -27.29
C LEU A 46 -7.92 -6.92 -26.49
N ASP A 47 -8.80 -7.70 -27.12
CA ASP A 47 -9.93 -8.34 -26.45
C ASP A 47 -9.47 -9.58 -25.68
N ILE A 48 -9.35 -9.43 -24.36
CA ILE A 48 -8.91 -10.49 -23.46
C ILE A 48 -10.07 -11.32 -22.86
N ASP A 49 -11.31 -11.07 -23.28
CA ASP A 49 -12.50 -11.61 -22.60
C ASP A 49 -13.39 -12.46 -23.53
N GLN A 50 -13.47 -12.13 -24.82
CA GLN A 50 -14.29 -12.87 -25.76
C GLN A 50 -13.65 -14.20 -26.14
N PHE A 51 -14.41 -15.28 -25.95
CA PHE A 51 -14.05 -16.62 -26.36
C PHE A 51 -15.11 -17.20 -27.29
N SER A 52 -14.66 -17.67 -28.44
CA SER A 52 -15.43 -18.49 -29.37
C SER A 52 -14.61 -19.76 -29.66
N PRO A 53 -15.17 -20.97 -29.52
CA PRO A 53 -14.44 -22.20 -29.80
C PRO A 53 -14.03 -22.27 -31.28
N MET A 54 -12.79 -22.67 -31.55
CA MET A 54 -12.25 -22.84 -32.90
C MET A 54 -11.34 -24.06 -33.00
N SER A 55 -11.27 -24.67 -34.19
CA SER A 55 -10.30 -25.71 -34.52
C SER A 55 -8.98 -25.12 -35.02
N TRP A 56 -7.92 -25.93 -35.04
CA TRP A 56 -6.61 -25.50 -35.53
C TRP A 56 -6.65 -24.92 -36.96
N PRO A 57 -7.31 -25.56 -37.95
CA PRO A 57 -7.39 -25.00 -39.30
C PRO A 57 -8.16 -23.67 -39.35
N GLU A 58 -9.22 -23.53 -38.54
CA GLU A 58 -9.99 -22.29 -38.44
C GLU A 58 -9.12 -21.14 -37.89
N MET A 59 -8.26 -21.41 -36.92
CA MET A 59 -7.36 -20.40 -36.34
C MET A 59 -6.29 -19.92 -37.33
N ILE A 60 -5.83 -20.78 -38.25
CA ILE A 60 -4.92 -20.38 -39.34
C ILE A 60 -5.65 -19.46 -40.32
N VAL A 61 -6.85 -19.86 -40.77
CA VAL A 61 -7.64 -19.09 -41.74
C VAL A 61 -8.06 -17.73 -41.18
N ASP A 62 -8.39 -17.66 -39.89
CA ASP A 62 -8.76 -16.42 -39.21
C ASP A 62 -7.55 -15.52 -38.91
N GLY A 63 -6.32 -16.02 -39.02
CA GLY A 63 -5.09 -15.28 -38.70
C GLY A 63 -4.77 -15.21 -37.20
N SER A 64 -5.51 -15.93 -36.37
CA SER A 64 -5.20 -16.11 -34.94
C SER A 64 -3.87 -16.84 -34.73
N LEU A 65 -3.51 -17.72 -35.67
CA LEU A 65 -2.29 -18.50 -35.68
C LEU A 65 -1.52 -18.22 -36.98
N GLY A 66 -0.34 -17.63 -36.87
CA GLY A 66 0.60 -17.50 -37.97
C GLY A 66 1.28 -18.83 -38.23
N HIS A 67 1.54 -19.13 -39.51
CA HIS A 67 2.17 -20.37 -39.96
C HIS A 67 3.20 -20.06 -41.04
N LEU A 68 4.41 -20.57 -40.86
CA LEU A 68 5.49 -20.59 -41.83
C LEU A 68 5.86 -22.05 -42.07
N SER A 69 5.89 -22.45 -43.33
CA SER A 69 6.26 -23.78 -43.77
C SER A 69 7.44 -23.63 -44.72
N LEU A 70 8.52 -24.35 -44.47
CA LEU A 70 9.75 -24.31 -45.26
C LEU A 70 10.05 -25.69 -45.81
N THR A 71 10.20 -25.80 -47.13
CA THR A 71 10.68 -27.03 -47.76
C THR A 71 12.20 -27.06 -47.83
N HIS A 72 12.77 -28.25 -48.02
CA HIS A 72 14.22 -28.39 -48.22
C HIS A 72 14.71 -27.52 -49.38
N GLY A 73 14.00 -27.51 -50.51
CA GLY A 73 14.36 -26.70 -51.68
C GLY A 73 14.24 -25.19 -51.47
N GLU A 74 13.39 -24.71 -50.57
CA GLU A 74 13.32 -23.29 -50.20
C GLU A 74 14.51 -22.86 -49.34
N VAL A 75 14.90 -23.72 -48.40
CA VAL A 75 16.08 -23.47 -47.56
C VAL A 75 17.35 -23.49 -48.41
N LEU A 76 17.51 -24.46 -49.31
CA LEU A 76 18.67 -24.52 -50.22
C LEU A 76 18.80 -23.23 -51.04
N ARG A 77 17.72 -22.76 -51.67
CA ARG A 77 17.72 -21.52 -52.45
C ARG A 77 18.07 -20.28 -51.63
N ALA A 78 17.54 -20.17 -50.41
CA ALA A 78 17.85 -19.03 -49.53
C ALA A 78 19.34 -18.96 -49.17
N PHE A 79 20.01 -20.11 -49.04
CA PHE A 79 21.45 -20.18 -48.78
C PHE A 79 22.29 -19.95 -50.04
N GLU A 80 21.83 -20.38 -51.21
CA GLU A 80 22.44 -20.05 -52.50
C GLU A 80 22.47 -18.53 -52.74
N ASP A 81 21.36 -17.84 -52.44
CA ASP A 81 21.24 -16.38 -52.62
C ASP A 81 22.26 -15.59 -51.78
N ILE A 82 22.56 -16.06 -50.56
CA ILE A 82 23.56 -15.44 -49.67
C ILE A 82 24.98 -16.01 -49.85
N GLN A 83 25.18 -16.90 -50.84
CA GLN A 83 26.46 -17.56 -51.14
C GLN A 83 27.08 -18.27 -49.92
N ALA A 84 26.25 -18.97 -49.14
CA ALA A 84 26.69 -19.71 -47.96
C ALA A 84 26.21 -21.17 -48.01
N ASP A 85 26.87 -22.04 -47.24
CA ASP A 85 26.50 -23.44 -47.17
C ASP A 85 25.26 -23.63 -46.26
N PRO A 86 24.18 -24.28 -46.73
CA PRO A 86 23.01 -24.59 -45.91
C PRO A 86 23.34 -25.57 -44.76
N PRO A 87 22.45 -25.70 -43.76
CA PRO A 87 22.56 -26.70 -42.70
C PRO A 87 22.79 -28.12 -43.27
N SER A 88 23.64 -28.91 -42.62
CA SER A 88 24.12 -30.20 -43.14
C SER A 88 22.99 -31.23 -43.35
N ASP A 89 21.92 -31.13 -42.56
CA ASP A 89 20.72 -31.96 -42.58
C ASP A 89 19.80 -31.67 -43.78
N VAL A 90 19.80 -30.44 -44.31
CA VAL A 90 18.92 -30.01 -45.40
C VAL A 90 19.22 -30.74 -46.72
N ARG A 91 20.45 -31.15 -46.97
CA ARG A 91 20.85 -31.77 -48.25
C ARG A 91 20.42 -33.24 -48.39
N SER A 92 19.84 -33.83 -47.35
CA SER A 92 19.59 -35.28 -47.28
C SER A 92 18.26 -35.73 -47.89
N TRP A 93 17.38 -34.80 -48.25
CA TRP A 93 15.99 -35.05 -48.62
C TRP A 93 15.61 -34.38 -49.94
N LYS A 94 14.42 -34.70 -50.47
CA LYS A 94 13.92 -34.10 -51.73
C LYS A 94 13.45 -32.66 -51.50
N ASP A 95 13.62 -31.82 -52.51
CA ASP A 95 13.30 -30.39 -52.47
C ASP A 95 11.86 -30.07 -52.04
N GLU A 96 10.89 -30.91 -52.42
CA GLU A 96 9.47 -30.70 -52.10
C GLU A 96 9.07 -31.19 -50.70
N GLN A 97 9.97 -31.88 -49.98
CA GLN A 97 9.67 -32.35 -48.63
C GLN A 97 9.77 -31.20 -47.62
N LEU A 98 8.85 -31.20 -46.66
CA LEU A 98 8.81 -30.27 -45.56
C LEU A 98 10.06 -30.44 -44.68
N TYR A 99 10.78 -29.35 -44.42
CA TYR A 99 11.97 -29.31 -43.57
C TYR A 99 11.63 -28.77 -42.18
N PHE A 100 10.89 -27.66 -42.13
CA PHE A 100 10.59 -26.98 -40.88
C PHE A 100 9.23 -26.27 -40.95
N GLU A 101 8.45 -26.39 -39.88
CA GLU A 101 7.26 -25.58 -39.64
C GLU A 101 7.41 -24.76 -38.38
N LEU A 102 6.97 -23.51 -38.47
CA LEU A 102 6.91 -22.57 -37.36
C LEU A 102 5.50 -22.02 -37.27
N TYR A 103 4.94 -22.08 -36.06
CA TYR A 103 3.67 -21.46 -35.75
C TYR A 103 3.85 -20.44 -34.64
N MET A 104 3.02 -19.41 -34.69
CA MET A 104 3.06 -18.33 -33.73
C MET A 104 1.68 -17.79 -33.43
N ALA A 105 1.39 -17.58 -32.15
CA ALA A 105 0.13 -16.99 -31.72
C ALA A 105 0.33 -16.05 -30.53
N LEU A 106 -0.33 -14.90 -30.59
CA LEU A 106 -0.51 -14.04 -29.43
C LEU A 106 -1.59 -14.67 -28.54
N VAL A 107 -1.17 -15.29 -27.43
CA VAL A 107 -2.05 -16.01 -26.49
C VAL A 107 -2.86 -15.06 -25.61
N THR A 108 -2.45 -13.78 -25.50
CA THR A 108 -3.08 -12.79 -24.63
C THR A 108 -4.60 -12.66 -24.82
N PRO A 109 -5.16 -12.59 -26.04
CA PRO A 109 -6.61 -12.63 -26.24
C PRO A 109 -7.20 -13.97 -25.81
N ALA A 110 -8.22 -13.97 -24.94
CA ALA A 110 -8.82 -15.22 -24.42
C ALA A 110 -9.32 -16.14 -25.54
N GLY A 111 -9.87 -15.59 -26.61
CA GLY A 111 -10.29 -16.39 -27.77
C GLY A 111 -9.15 -17.14 -28.46
N ILE A 112 -7.93 -16.63 -28.43
CA ILE A 112 -6.75 -17.33 -28.98
C ILE A 112 -6.19 -18.27 -27.91
N GLY A 113 -5.95 -17.75 -26.70
CA GLY A 113 -5.29 -18.49 -25.63
C GLY A 113 -6.08 -19.70 -25.11
N ILE A 114 -7.40 -19.59 -24.94
CA ILE A 114 -8.23 -20.70 -24.48
C ILE A 114 -8.35 -21.79 -25.54
N ASN A 115 -8.42 -21.44 -26.84
CA ASN A 115 -8.43 -22.44 -27.92
C ASN A 115 -7.09 -23.20 -28.00
N LEU A 116 -5.97 -22.55 -27.66
CA LEU A 116 -4.65 -23.19 -27.68
C LEU A 116 -4.35 -23.99 -26.41
N LEU A 117 -4.65 -23.45 -25.23
CA LEU A 117 -4.19 -23.99 -23.95
C LEU A 117 -5.29 -24.66 -23.12
N ASP A 118 -6.56 -24.55 -23.51
CA ASP A 118 -7.71 -24.79 -22.63
C ASP A 118 -7.80 -23.78 -21.47
N LYS A 119 -9.02 -23.62 -20.94
CA LYS A 119 -9.34 -22.56 -19.96
C LYS A 119 -8.52 -22.68 -18.69
N VAL A 120 -8.28 -23.89 -18.18
CA VAL A 120 -7.56 -24.10 -16.92
C VAL A 120 -6.11 -23.63 -17.04
N TRP A 121 -5.41 -24.02 -18.10
CA TRP A 121 -4.02 -23.63 -18.31
C TRP A 121 -3.90 -22.17 -18.72
N TYR A 122 -4.81 -21.66 -19.54
CA TYR A 122 -4.87 -20.24 -19.85
C TYR A 122 -4.99 -19.38 -18.58
N ASP A 123 -5.93 -19.72 -17.69
CA ASP A 123 -6.12 -19.02 -16.41
C ASP A 123 -4.84 -19.14 -15.54
N GLN A 124 -4.19 -20.30 -15.52
CA GLN A 124 -2.94 -20.53 -14.77
C GLN A 124 -1.76 -19.71 -15.31
N TYR A 125 -1.59 -19.62 -16.63
CA TYR A 125 -0.53 -18.83 -17.25
C TYR A 125 -0.83 -17.32 -17.22
N ARG A 126 -2.09 -16.91 -17.05
CA ARG A 126 -2.43 -15.49 -16.79
C ARG A 126 -2.33 -15.12 -15.31
N ALA A 127 -2.52 -16.07 -14.39
CA ALA A 127 -2.45 -15.82 -12.96
C ALA A 127 -1.07 -15.29 -12.53
N GLY A 128 -1.07 -14.16 -11.80
CA GLY A 128 0.15 -13.51 -11.32
C GLY A 128 0.86 -12.60 -12.33
N ARG A 129 0.33 -12.45 -13.55
CA ARG A 129 0.84 -11.54 -14.58
C ARG A 129 0.02 -10.25 -14.64
N GLY A 130 0.65 -9.16 -15.07
CA GLY A 130 0.02 -7.87 -15.31
C GLY A 130 -1.06 -7.92 -16.39
N VAL A 131 -1.98 -6.95 -16.36
CA VAL A 131 -3.04 -6.83 -17.39
C VAL A 131 -2.42 -6.61 -18.77
N ASP A 132 -1.32 -5.86 -18.83
CA ASP A 132 -0.60 -5.50 -20.05
C ASP A 132 0.45 -6.54 -20.48
N ASP A 133 0.71 -7.57 -19.66
CA ASP A 133 1.70 -8.60 -20.00
C ASP A 133 1.26 -9.38 -21.24
N ILE A 134 2.19 -9.52 -22.18
CA ILE A 134 1.99 -10.24 -23.41
C ILE A 134 2.40 -11.69 -23.22
N LEU A 135 1.55 -12.61 -23.69
CA LEU A 135 1.87 -14.02 -23.81
C LEU A 135 1.97 -14.36 -25.30
N LEU A 136 3.15 -14.78 -25.72
CA LEU A 136 3.45 -15.17 -27.09
C LEU A 136 3.80 -16.66 -27.11
N LEU A 137 3.07 -17.45 -27.89
CA LEU A 137 3.36 -18.86 -28.10
C LEU A 137 4.05 -19.05 -29.43
N ILE A 138 5.19 -19.75 -29.40
CA ILE A 138 5.94 -20.17 -30.59
C ILE A 138 6.05 -21.70 -30.54
N LEU A 139 5.73 -22.34 -31.67
CA LEU A 139 5.68 -23.79 -31.82
C LEU A 139 6.45 -24.18 -33.07
N SER A 140 7.16 -25.29 -33.05
CA SER A 140 7.77 -25.82 -34.26
C SER A 140 7.67 -27.33 -34.39
N SER A 141 7.76 -27.77 -35.65
CA SER A 141 7.89 -29.16 -36.04
C SER A 141 8.95 -29.27 -37.14
N GLY A 142 9.73 -30.34 -37.14
CA GLY A 142 10.83 -30.55 -38.09
C GLY A 142 12.18 -30.77 -37.43
N ASP A 143 13.22 -30.79 -38.26
CA ASP A 143 14.57 -31.19 -37.87
C ASP A 143 15.44 -30.01 -37.36
N TYR A 144 14.99 -28.79 -37.61
CA TYR A 144 15.63 -27.57 -37.10
C TYR A 144 15.08 -27.14 -35.73
N SER A 145 15.93 -26.64 -34.84
CA SER A 145 15.51 -26.06 -33.55
C SER A 145 15.61 -24.54 -33.58
N PHE A 146 14.49 -23.86 -33.30
CA PHE A 146 14.45 -22.40 -33.23
C PHE A 146 14.98 -21.87 -31.89
N ARG A 147 15.12 -22.73 -30.88
CA ARG A 147 15.63 -22.35 -29.56
C ARG A 147 17.16 -22.18 -29.53
N GLY A 148 17.84 -22.73 -30.52
CA GLY A 148 19.30 -22.71 -30.60
C GLY A 148 20.01 -23.63 -29.60
N ASN A 149 21.33 -23.68 -29.70
CA ASN A 149 22.16 -24.55 -28.84
C ASN A 149 22.46 -23.91 -27.47
N THR A 150 22.27 -22.60 -27.35
CA THR A 150 22.56 -21.83 -26.12
C THR A 150 21.54 -22.07 -25.01
N PHE A 151 20.31 -22.45 -25.35
CA PHE A 151 19.25 -22.82 -24.40
C PHE A 151 19.62 -24.02 -23.49
N LYS A 152 20.62 -24.83 -23.86
CA LYS A 152 21.16 -25.94 -23.03
C LYS A 152 22.47 -25.60 -22.27
N GLY A 153 22.83 -24.31 -22.18
CA GLY A 153 24.04 -23.87 -21.45
C GLY A 153 25.33 -23.92 -22.29
N PHE A 154 25.24 -23.94 -23.62
CA PHE A 154 26.39 -23.88 -24.52
C PHE A 154 26.42 -22.54 -25.26
N SER A 155 27.19 -21.58 -24.74
CA SER A 155 27.45 -20.31 -25.44
C SER A 155 28.30 -20.58 -26.68
N LEU A 156 27.71 -20.44 -27.86
CA LEU A 156 28.46 -20.35 -29.11
C LEU A 156 28.62 -18.86 -29.40
N SER A 157 29.86 -18.39 -29.31
CA SER A 157 30.26 -17.08 -29.78
C SER A 157 29.99 -16.98 -31.29
N THR A 158 28.79 -16.55 -31.66
CA THR A 158 28.61 -15.88 -32.94
C THR A 158 29.37 -14.56 -32.81
N GLY A 159 30.37 -14.36 -33.67
CA GLY A 159 31.24 -13.18 -33.71
C GLY A 159 30.53 -11.87 -34.07
N LEU A 160 29.23 -11.76 -33.77
CA LEU A 160 28.43 -10.53 -33.84
C LEU A 160 28.33 -9.82 -32.47
N GLN A 161 28.99 -10.33 -31.43
CA GLN A 161 29.11 -9.65 -30.13
C GLN A 161 30.45 -8.93 -30.01
N SER A 162 30.55 -7.74 -30.60
CA SER A 162 31.52 -6.76 -30.11
C SER A 162 30.89 -5.95 -28.98
N ASN A 163 31.40 -6.18 -27.76
CA ASN A 163 31.34 -5.31 -26.60
C ASN A 163 29.96 -5.04 -26.00
N LEU A 164 29.47 -5.95 -25.14
CA LEU A 164 28.72 -5.61 -23.93
C LEU A 164 28.77 -6.80 -22.95
N GLU A 165 29.70 -6.68 -22.00
CA GLU A 165 29.61 -7.13 -20.61
C GLU A 165 29.14 -8.56 -20.29
N ALA A 166 30.15 -9.44 -20.18
CA ALA A 166 30.07 -10.80 -19.67
C ALA A 166 29.93 -10.89 -18.13
N GLN A 167 28.90 -10.27 -17.52
CA GLN A 167 28.64 -10.42 -16.07
C GLN A 167 27.19 -10.63 -15.60
N ASN A 168 26.19 -10.80 -16.48
CA ASN A 168 24.84 -11.20 -16.04
C ASN A 168 24.31 -12.41 -16.84
N GLU A 169 23.72 -13.38 -16.15
CA GLU A 169 23.09 -14.60 -16.69
C GLU A 169 21.77 -14.31 -17.45
N THR A 170 21.73 -13.34 -18.37
CA THR A 170 20.53 -13.07 -19.17
C THR A 170 20.80 -13.43 -20.63
N GLY A 171 20.67 -14.71 -20.96
CA GLY A 171 20.76 -15.19 -22.34
C GLY A 171 19.55 -14.74 -23.18
N ILE A 172 19.80 -14.43 -24.45
CA ILE A 172 18.80 -14.07 -25.47
C ILE A 172 18.72 -15.23 -26.46
N PHE A 173 17.53 -15.50 -27.01
CA PHE A 173 17.40 -16.44 -28.12
C PHE A 173 18.11 -15.89 -29.37
N ASP A 174 19.03 -16.67 -29.93
CA ASP A 174 19.92 -16.29 -31.04
C ASP A 174 19.35 -16.61 -32.43
N ARG A 175 18.37 -17.52 -32.50
CA ARG A 175 17.75 -17.98 -33.75
C ARG A 175 16.36 -17.42 -34.04
N ILE A 176 15.80 -16.67 -33.10
CA ILE A 176 14.51 -16.00 -33.30
C ILE A 176 14.55 -14.58 -32.75
N GLN A 177 13.96 -13.65 -33.50
CA GLN A 177 13.79 -12.28 -33.05
C GLN A 177 12.43 -11.73 -33.46
N LEU A 178 11.86 -10.91 -32.59
CA LEU A 178 10.60 -10.24 -32.85
C LEU A 178 10.90 -8.86 -33.45
N VAL A 179 10.27 -8.51 -34.57
CA VAL A 179 10.52 -7.23 -35.24
C VAL A 179 9.21 -6.49 -35.50
N GLN A 180 9.19 -5.20 -35.14
CA GLN A 180 8.07 -4.30 -35.41
C GLN A 180 8.59 -2.98 -36.01
N GLY A 181 8.22 -2.71 -37.26
CA GLY A 181 8.80 -1.60 -38.03
C GLY A 181 10.32 -1.79 -38.18
N ASP A 182 11.07 -0.82 -37.66
CA ASP A 182 12.55 -0.80 -37.64
C ASP A 182 13.14 -1.23 -36.28
N THR A 183 12.29 -1.66 -35.33
CA THR A 183 12.71 -2.04 -33.97
C THR A 183 12.75 -3.55 -33.80
N THR A 184 13.90 -4.06 -33.36
CA THR A 184 14.08 -5.46 -32.97
C THR A 184 13.89 -5.60 -31.46
N ILE A 185 13.07 -6.57 -31.06
CA ILE A 185 12.72 -6.86 -29.67
C ILE A 185 13.36 -8.21 -29.32
N PRO A 186 14.38 -8.22 -28.45
CA PRO A 186 15.04 -9.46 -28.05
C PRO A 186 14.11 -10.31 -27.18
N LEU A 187 14.12 -11.62 -27.42
CA LEU A 187 13.42 -12.60 -26.58
C LEU A 187 14.40 -13.18 -25.57
N HIS A 188 14.13 -12.95 -24.28
CA HIS A 188 15.02 -13.38 -23.21
C HIS A 188 14.63 -14.76 -22.66
N ILE A 189 15.64 -15.51 -22.18
CA ILE A 189 15.47 -16.86 -21.63
C ILE A 189 14.73 -16.84 -20.28
N ASP A 190 14.89 -15.79 -19.46
CA ASP A 190 14.18 -15.63 -18.18
C ASP A 190 12.68 -15.31 -18.35
N GLN A 191 12.31 -14.84 -19.54
CA GLN A 191 10.94 -14.54 -19.99
C GLN A 191 10.30 -15.70 -20.76
N HIS A 192 10.89 -16.90 -20.68
CA HIS A 192 10.45 -18.08 -21.42
C HIS A 192 10.02 -19.22 -20.48
N LYS A 193 9.05 -20.00 -20.94
CA LYS A 193 8.66 -21.26 -20.33
C LYS A 193 8.35 -22.29 -21.41
N GLU A 194 9.00 -23.45 -21.33
CA GLU A 194 8.64 -24.60 -22.14
C GLU A 194 7.31 -25.20 -21.68
N LEU A 195 6.44 -25.50 -22.64
CA LEU A 195 5.18 -26.17 -22.37
C LEU A 195 5.25 -27.64 -22.81
N PRO A 196 4.80 -28.58 -21.98
CA PRO A 196 4.81 -30.00 -22.34
C PRO A 196 3.74 -30.38 -23.37
N PHE A 197 2.69 -29.57 -23.53
CA PHE A 197 1.58 -29.83 -24.45
C PHE A 197 0.76 -28.57 -24.71
N ILE A 198 -0.11 -28.65 -25.73
CA ILE A 198 -1.22 -27.72 -25.98
C ILE A 198 -2.51 -28.52 -26.19
N HIS A 199 -3.66 -27.88 -25.97
CA HIS A 199 -5.00 -28.50 -25.95
C HIS A 199 -5.85 -28.21 -27.19
N ALA A 200 -5.28 -27.54 -28.20
CA ALA A 200 -5.98 -27.21 -29.42
C ALA A 200 -6.51 -28.45 -30.17
N LYS A 201 -7.73 -28.35 -30.70
CA LYS A 201 -8.37 -29.41 -31.50
C LYS A 201 -7.75 -29.48 -32.88
N GLU A 202 -7.53 -30.71 -33.39
CA GLU A 202 -7.01 -30.97 -34.75
C GLU A 202 -5.61 -30.38 -35.01
N ARG A 203 -4.81 -30.24 -33.94
CA ARG A 203 -3.45 -29.73 -34.03
C ARG A 203 -2.46 -30.76 -34.59
N PRO A 204 -1.39 -30.32 -35.27
CA PRO A 204 -0.21 -31.12 -35.54
C PRO A 204 0.56 -31.55 -34.27
N GLU A 205 1.54 -32.43 -34.46
CA GLU A 205 2.56 -32.75 -33.47
C GLU A 205 3.73 -31.76 -33.55
N PHE A 206 4.25 -31.37 -32.37
CA PHE A 206 5.29 -30.36 -32.22
C PHE A 206 6.47 -30.92 -31.43
N ASN A 207 7.68 -30.60 -31.90
CA ASN A 207 8.92 -30.97 -31.24
C ASN A 207 9.32 -29.92 -30.19
N GLU A 208 8.99 -28.65 -30.43
CA GLU A 208 9.30 -27.55 -29.51
C GLU A 208 8.08 -26.66 -29.29
N ILE A 209 7.75 -26.41 -28.03
CA ILE A 209 6.64 -25.55 -27.61
C ILE A 209 7.16 -24.54 -26.59
N SER A 210 7.17 -23.25 -26.94
CA SER A 210 7.74 -22.18 -26.14
C SER A 210 6.71 -21.10 -25.88
N LEU A 211 6.44 -20.83 -24.60
CA LEU A 211 5.64 -19.69 -24.16
C LEU A 211 6.58 -18.57 -23.68
N PHE A 212 6.54 -17.45 -24.36
CA PHE A 212 7.22 -16.21 -23.97
C PHE A 212 6.25 -15.30 -23.25
N PHE A 213 6.73 -14.63 -22.19
CA PHE A 213 5.96 -13.67 -21.44
C PHE A 213 6.81 -12.45 -21.10
N PHE A 214 6.37 -11.28 -21.54
CA PHE A 214 7.07 -10.02 -21.29
C PHE A 214 6.07 -8.88 -21.19
N THR A 215 6.41 -7.88 -20.39
CA THR A 215 5.65 -6.63 -20.35
C THR A 215 6.12 -5.78 -21.54
N PRO A 216 5.23 -5.34 -22.44
CA PRO A 216 5.62 -4.45 -23.52
C PRO A 216 6.11 -3.13 -22.91
N ASP A 217 7.37 -2.78 -23.17
CA ASP A 217 7.84 -1.41 -23.03
C ASP A 217 7.14 -0.51 -24.07
N ILE A 218 7.39 0.81 -24.01
CA ILE A 218 6.83 1.81 -24.96
C ILE A 218 7.06 1.41 -26.45
N THR A 219 7.99 0.49 -26.71
CA THR A 219 8.47 0.06 -28.04
C THR A 219 7.67 -1.05 -28.74
N PHE A 220 6.82 -1.84 -28.07
CA PHE A 220 6.05 -2.93 -28.74
C PHE A 220 4.53 -2.78 -28.61
N ASN A 221 3.85 -2.65 -29.74
CA ASN A 221 2.40 -2.60 -29.82
C ASN A 221 1.81 -3.85 -30.50
N PRO A 222 1.18 -4.78 -29.77
CA PRO A 222 0.70 -6.04 -30.34
C PRO A 222 -0.48 -5.88 -31.31
N THR A 223 -1.13 -4.71 -31.36
CA THR A 223 -2.26 -4.43 -32.27
C THR A 223 -1.83 -3.94 -33.66
N GLN A 224 -0.55 -3.59 -33.82
CA GLN A 224 0.03 -3.27 -35.11
C GLN A 224 0.61 -4.54 -35.76
N PRO A 225 0.81 -4.58 -37.09
CA PRO A 225 1.54 -5.68 -37.72
C PRO A 225 2.96 -5.78 -37.16
N TRP A 226 3.40 -7.01 -36.92
CA TRP A 226 4.76 -7.34 -36.50
C TRP A 226 5.16 -8.66 -37.14
N ARG A 227 6.43 -9.04 -37.04
CA ARG A 227 6.92 -10.27 -37.67
C ARG A 227 7.91 -10.97 -36.77
N LEU A 228 7.90 -12.30 -36.82
CA LEU A 228 8.91 -13.13 -36.22
C LEU A 228 9.92 -13.49 -37.30
N GLU A 229 11.19 -13.19 -37.05
CA GLU A 229 12.28 -13.55 -37.94
C GLU A 229 12.99 -14.77 -37.37
N LEU A 230 13.03 -15.84 -38.15
CA LEU A 230 13.78 -17.06 -37.89
C LEU A 230 15.13 -16.95 -38.59
N LEU A 231 16.20 -17.04 -37.81
CA LEU A 231 17.57 -16.97 -38.26
C LEU A 231 18.12 -18.39 -38.33
N MET A 232 18.25 -18.92 -39.54
CA MET A 232 18.84 -20.23 -39.79
C MET A 232 20.33 -20.08 -40.09
N GLU A 233 21.16 -20.70 -39.26
CA GLU A 233 22.62 -20.74 -39.44
C GLU A 233 23.03 -21.86 -40.41
N GLY A 234 23.92 -21.54 -41.35
CA GLY A 234 24.51 -22.49 -42.28
C GLY A 234 25.58 -23.41 -41.67
N ALA A 235 26.00 -24.42 -42.43
CA ALA A 235 27.08 -25.31 -42.03
C ALA A 235 28.42 -24.57 -41.90
N LYS A 236 29.24 -24.92 -40.90
CA LYS A 236 30.54 -24.29 -40.62
C LYS A 236 31.72 -24.92 -41.38
N ASP A 237 31.44 -25.74 -42.37
CA ASP A 237 32.45 -26.50 -43.11
C ASP A 237 32.88 -25.76 -44.39
N GLY A 238 33.93 -24.93 -44.28
CA GLY A 238 34.72 -24.45 -45.43
C GLY A 238 34.40 -23.06 -45.98
N ASN A 239 33.12 -22.66 -46.09
CA ASN A 239 32.73 -21.29 -46.46
C ASN A 239 32.32 -20.44 -45.25
N ALA A 240 32.19 -19.12 -45.44
CA ALA A 240 31.70 -18.21 -44.40
C ALA A 240 30.33 -18.68 -43.89
N ALA A 241 30.19 -18.82 -42.57
CA ALA A 241 28.92 -19.17 -41.94
C ALA A 241 27.89 -18.06 -42.24
N GLY A 242 26.98 -18.33 -43.16
CA GLY A 242 25.87 -17.45 -43.51
C GLY A 242 24.67 -17.68 -42.62
N VAL A 243 23.83 -16.65 -42.46
CA VAL A 243 22.55 -16.72 -41.76
C VAL A 243 21.45 -16.39 -42.75
N ALA A 244 20.61 -17.38 -43.06
CA ALA A 244 19.41 -17.17 -43.86
C ALA A 244 18.27 -16.73 -42.93
N MET A 245 17.53 -15.70 -43.33
CA MET A 245 16.44 -15.12 -42.54
C MET A 245 15.09 -15.43 -43.17
N PHE A 246 14.23 -16.11 -42.43
CA PHE A 246 12.85 -16.40 -42.83
C PHE A 246 11.88 -15.59 -41.97
N THR A 247 10.89 -14.98 -42.59
CA THR A 247 9.99 -14.04 -41.91
C THR A 247 8.57 -14.60 -41.84
N LEU A 248 8.02 -14.67 -40.63
CA LEU A 248 6.62 -14.97 -40.37
C LEU A 248 5.88 -13.67 -39.96
N PRO A 249 5.16 -13.03 -40.88
CA PRO A 249 4.34 -11.87 -40.55
C PRO A 249 3.16 -12.29 -39.67
N TYR A 250 2.79 -11.43 -38.73
CA TYR A 250 1.64 -11.64 -37.86
C TYR A 250 0.89 -10.34 -37.62
N ARG A 251 -0.43 -10.45 -37.68
CA ARG A 251 -1.36 -9.38 -37.33
C ARG A 251 -2.50 -10.00 -36.57
N VAL A 252 -2.76 -9.46 -35.38
CA VAL A 252 -3.91 -9.88 -34.58
C VAL A 252 -5.19 -9.63 -35.38
N PRO A 253 -6.09 -10.62 -35.50
CA PRO A 253 -7.37 -10.44 -36.20
C PRO A 253 -8.18 -9.30 -35.61
N ASP A 254 -8.82 -8.48 -36.46
CA ASP A 254 -9.52 -7.25 -36.03
C ASP A 254 -10.64 -7.54 -35.01
N ARG A 255 -11.20 -8.76 -34.97
CA ARG A 255 -12.20 -9.18 -33.96
C ARG A 255 -11.64 -9.24 -32.54
N PHE A 256 -10.33 -9.44 -32.39
CA PHE A 256 -9.62 -9.36 -31.11
C PHE A 256 -9.05 -7.97 -30.86
N ILE A 257 -9.35 -7.01 -31.72
CA ILE A 257 -8.96 -5.62 -31.57
C ILE A 257 -10.22 -4.82 -31.23
N THR A 258 -10.28 -4.33 -30.01
CA THR A 258 -11.33 -3.39 -29.61
C THR A 258 -10.90 -1.98 -29.96
N GLU A 259 -11.64 -1.35 -30.89
CA GLU A 259 -11.54 0.09 -31.09
C GLU A 259 -12.19 0.82 -29.92
N PRO A 260 -11.54 1.87 -29.39
CA PRO A 260 -12.19 2.72 -28.41
C PRO A 260 -13.35 3.44 -29.10
N LEU A 261 -14.58 3.18 -28.64
CA LEU A 261 -15.70 4.08 -28.90
C LEU A 261 -15.34 5.41 -28.24
N ILE A 262 -14.87 6.38 -29.04
CA ILE A 262 -14.75 7.77 -28.62
C ILE A 262 -16.18 8.31 -28.48
N GLN A 263 -16.85 7.94 -27.39
CA GLN A 263 -17.71 8.90 -26.73
C GLN A 263 -16.74 9.82 -25.99
N THR A 264 -16.80 11.11 -26.29
CA THR A 264 -16.11 12.16 -25.55
C THR A 264 -16.54 12.10 -24.09
N VAL A 265 -15.86 11.27 -23.31
CA VAL A 265 -15.86 11.32 -21.85
C VAL A 265 -14.83 12.35 -21.50
N SER A 266 -15.23 13.61 -21.62
CA SER A 266 -14.53 14.77 -21.10
C SER A 266 -14.49 14.83 -19.56
N ASP A 267 -14.62 13.69 -18.85
CA ASP A 267 -14.89 13.71 -17.40
C ASP A 267 -14.18 12.67 -16.52
N ILE A 268 -13.45 11.68 -17.04
CA ILE A 268 -12.85 10.67 -16.14
C ILE A 268 -11.48 10.23 -16.66
N GLY A 269 -10.44 10.98 -16.28
CA GLY A 269 -9.06 10.59 -16.44
C GLY A 269 -8.67 9.50 -15.44
N VAL A 270 -8.26 8.33 -15.93
CA VAL A 270 -7.61 7.30 -15.11
C VAL A 270 -6.38 6.83 -15.83
N GLU A 271 -5.27 7.44 -15.48
CA GLU A 271 -3.95 6.90 -15.70
C GLU A 271 -3.06 7.49 -14.63
N MET A 272 -2.95 6.88 -13.44
CA MET A 272 -1.99 7.40 -12.48
C MET A 272 -1.77 6.50 -11.26
N SER A 273 -0.51 6.41 -10.81
CA SER A 273 -0.12 5.85 -9.52
C SER A 273 -0.97 6.45 -8.39
N LEU A 274 -1.24 5.73 -7.30
CA LEU A 274 -2.10 6.19 -6.19
C LEU A 274 -1.68 7.55 -5.59
N VAL A 275 -0.39 7.92 -5.72
CA VAL A 275 0.16 9.23 -5.32
C VAL A 275 -0.27 10.35 -6.26
N GLN A 276 -0.61 10.00 -7.49
CA GLN A 276 -0.77 10.91 -8.61
C GLN A 276 -2.23 10.89 -9.11
N ALA A 277 -3.02 9.88 -8.74
CA ALA A 277 -4.49 9.90 -8.78
C ALA A 277 -5.04 10.95 -7.81
N ALA A 278 -4.36 11.19 -6.68
CA ALA A 278 -4.66 12.29 -5.77
C ALA A 278 -4.40 13.68 -6.37
N LYS A 279 -3.56 13.80 -7.42
CA LYS A 279 -3.36 15.06 -8.15
C LYS A 279 -4.53 15.41 -9.08
N GLY A 280 -5.36 14.42 -9.45
CA GLY A 280 -6.54 14.60 -10.29
C GLY A 280 -7.87 14.76 -9.53
N ILE A 281 -7.88 14.53 -8.21
CA ILE A 281 -9.07 14.72 -7.38
C ILE A 281 -9.16 16.21 -7.01
N ASP A 282 -10.18 16.91 -7.52
CA ASP A 282 -10.48 18.26 -7.04
C ASP A 282 -10.95 18.18 -5.58
N TRP A 283 -10.02 18.42 -4.65
CA TRP A 283 -10.26 18.42 -3.21
C TRP A 283 -11.44 19.33 -2.84
N ARG A 284 -11.70 20.41 -3.59
CA ARG A 284 -12.82 21.32 -3.33
C ARG A 284 -14.17 20.60 -3.40
N SER A 285 -14.32 19.65 -4.31
CA SER A 285 -15.53 18.84 -4.45
C SER A 285 -15.75 17.92 -3.23
N VAL A 286 -14.68 17.32 -2.70
CA VAL A 286 -14.72 16.46 -1.51
C VAL A 286 -15.14 17.26 -0.27
N TRP A 287 -14.63 18.48 -0.13
CA TRP A 287 -15.01 19.38 0.96
C TRP A 287 -16.47 19.81 0.87
N ARG A 288 -16.96 20.13 -0.34
CA ARG A 288 -18.35 20.54 -0.56
C ARG A 288 -19.35 19.41 -0.29
N ASN A 289 -18.94 18.16 -0.48
CA ASN A 289 -19.81 16.99 -0.32
C ASN A 289 -19.85 16.43 1.11
N ARG A 290 -19.10 16.98 2.07
CA ARG A 290 -19.09 16.51 3.48
C ARG A 290 -19.33 17.61 4.53
N PRO A 291 -20.30 18.53 4.34
CA PRO A 291 -20.48 19.68 5.24
C PRO A 291 -20.89 19.26 6.66
N GLU A 292 -21.74 18.24 6.80
CA GLU A 292 -22.23 17.78 8.11
C GLU A 292 -21.10 17.18 8.98
N GLN A 293 -20.21 16.40 8.36
CA GLN A 293 -19.06 15.79 9.05
C GLN A 293 -18.07 16.88 9.49
N ILE A 294 -17.80 17.85 8.61
CA ILE A 294 -16.93 19.00 8.89
C ILE A 294 -17.51 19.86 10.02
N ALA A 295 -18.80 20.19 9.97
CA ALA A 295 -19.46 20.99 11.00
C ALA A 295 -19.42 20.28 12.37
N THR A 296 -19.68 18.98 12.39
CA THR A 296 -19.61 18.16 13.63
C THR A 296 -18.18 18.07 14.17
N LEU A 297 -17.17 18.01 13.30
CA LEU A 297 -15.77 18.05 13.70
C LEU A 297 -15.43 19.39 14.35
N PHE A 298 -15.78 20.51 13.70
CA PHE A 298 -15.56 21.85 14.27
C PHE A 298 -16.25 22.00 15.62
N ALA A 299 -17.50 21.55 15.76
CA ALA A 299 -18.20 21.54 17.04
C ALA A 299 -17.44 20.72 18.10
N THR A 300 -16.93 19.54 17.73
CA THR A 300 -16.13 18.69 18.64
C THR A 300 -14.84 19.40 19.08
N LEU A 301 -14.14 20.07 18.17
CA LEU A 301 -12.91 20.82 18.48
C LEU A 301 -13.18 22.07 19.35
N ILE A 302 -14.30 22.76 19.13
CA ILE A 302 -14.74 23.88 19.98
C ILE A 302 -15.05 23.37 21.38
N VAL A 303 -15.82 22.28 21.51
CA VAL A 303 -16.13 21.66 22.80
C VAL A 303 -14.84 21.28 23.54
N LEU A 304 -13.87 20.67 22.86
CA LEU A 304 -12.57 20.36 23.46
C LEU A 304 -11.85 21.63 23.94
N THR A 305 -11.84 22.68 23.14
CA THR A 305 -11.20 23.96 23.49
C THR A 305 -11.85 24.57 24.73
N VAL A 306 -13.18 24.52 24.84
CA VAL A 306 -13.92 24.95 26.03
C VAL A 306 -13.57 24.10 27.25
N ILE A 307 -13.50 22.77 27.09
CA ILE A 307 -13.10 21.85 28.17
C ILE A 307 -11.70 22.20 28.69
N LEU A 308 -10.73 22.40 27.79
CA LEU A 308 -9.35 22.73 28.15
C LEU A 308 -9.22 24.13 28.76
N SER A 309 -10.00 25.10 28.29
CA SER A 309 -10.04 26.45 28.87
C SER A 309 -10.67 26.45 30.27
N ALA A 310 -11.70 25.63 30.48
CA ALA A 310 -12.38 25.47 31.76
C ALA A 310 -11.73 24.41 32.69
N GLN A 311 -10.51 23.97 32.38
CA GLN A 311 -9.83 22.86 33.07
C GLN A 311 -9.77 23.01 34.59
N GLU A 312 -9.59 24.23 35.13
CA GLU A 312 -9.51 24.45 36.57
C GLU A 312 -10.85 24.20 37.26
N THR A 313 -11.93 24.71 36.67
CA THR A 313 -13.29 24.54 37.17
C THR A 313 -13.71 23.07 37.13
N ILE A 314 -13.35 22.38 36.04
CA ILE A 314 -13.60 20.95 35.87
C ILE A 314 -12.79 20.13 36.89
N ALA A 315 -11.50 20.41 37.05
CA ALA A 315 -10.61 19.69 37.96
C ALA A 315 -11.03 19.84 39.44
N ARG A 316 -11.56 21.00 39.85
CA ARG A 316 -12.09 21.20 41.22
C ARG A 316 -13.26 20.28 41.55
N ARG A 317 -14.01 19.80 40.55
CA ARG A 317 -15.20 18.97 40.73
C ARG A 317 -14.93 17.55 40.23
N LYS A 318 -14.41 16.67 41.10
CA LYS A 318 -14.03 15.27 40.77
C LYS A 318 -15.06 14.49 39.95
N ARG A 319 -16.36 14.61 40.31
CA ARG A 319 -17.45 13.95 39.57
C ARG A 319 -17.62 14.53 38.16
N LEU A 320 -17.59 15.86 38.04
CA LEU A 320 -17.71 16.56 36.75
C LEU A 320 -16.57 16.17 35.81
N HIS A 321 -15.32 16.20 36.30
CA HIS A 321 -14.15 15.76 35.53
C HIS A 321 -14.33 14.34 34.99
N ARG A 322 -14.73 13.40 35.85
CA ARG A 322 -14.94 12.01 35.45
C ARG A 322 -15.96 11.87 34.32
N TRP A 323 -17.12 12.51 34.46
CA TRP A 323 -18.19 12.44 33.45
C TRP A 323 -17.79 13.11 32.15
N VAL A 324 -17.20 14.31 32.20
CA VAL A 324 -16.72 15.04 31.01
C VAL A 324 -15.66 14.22 30.28
N ARG A 325 -14.68 13.67 31.00
CA ARG A 325 -13.62 12.86 30.44
C ARG A 325 -14.15 11.61 29.74
N ILE A 326 -14.97 10.81 30.44
CA ILE A 326 -15.53 9.57 29.88
C ILE A 326 -16.45 9.87 28.69
N GLY A 327 -17.34 10.85 28.83
CA GLY A 327 -18.27 11.24 27.76
C GLY A 327 -17.54 11.71 26.51
N PHE A 328 -16.53 12.58 26.66
CA PHE A 328 -15.74 13.06 25.52
C PHE A 328 -14.94 11.95 24.85
N LEU A 329 -14.27 11.08 25.62
CA LEU A 329 -13.53 9.96 25.06
C LEU A 329 -14.44 8.95 24.34
N ALA A 330 -15.63 8.69 24.89
CA ALA A 330 -16.62 7.83 24.23
C ALA A 330 -17.11 8.45 22.92
N TRP A 331 -17.37 9.76 22.90
CA TRP A 331 -17.73 10.49 21.69
C TRP A 331 -16.64 10.39 20.62
N VAL A 332 -15.38 10.68 20.97
CA VAL A 332 -14.25 10.58 20.05
C VAL A 332 -14.06 9.16 19.53
N LEU A 333 -14.16 8.14 20.39
CA LEU A 333 -14.04 6.75 19.97
C LEU A 333 -15.14 6.35 18.98
N ILE A 334 -16.39 6.64 19.31
CA ILE A 334 -17.55 6.18 18.53
C ILE A 334 -17.69 7.00 17.25
N TRP A 335 -17.76 8.34 17.37
CA TRP A 335 -18.02 9.22 16.24
C TRP A 335 -16.76 9.43 15.38
N MET A 336 -15.68 9.97 15.96
CA MET A 336 -14.47 10.26 15.17
C MET A 336 -13.75 8.98 14.73
N GLY A 337 -13.67 7.99 15.63
CA GLY A 337 -13.05 6.69 15.38
C GLY A 337 -13.89 5.76 14.50
N TRP A 338 -14.93 5.14 15.06
CA TRP A 338 -15.64 4.07 14.35
C TRP A 338 -16.60 4.56 13.26
N TYR A 339 -17.28 5.70 13.44
CA TYR A 339 -18.22 6.22 12.46
C TYR A 339 -17.48 6.87 11.28
N VAL A 340 -16.73 7.95 11.54
CA VAL A 340 -15.99 8.69 10.50
C VAL A 340 -14.71 7.98 10.05
N GLY A 341 -13.94 7.39 10.96
CA GLY A 341 -12.61 6.83 10.66
C GLY A 341 -11.51 7.89 10.56
N ALA A 342 -11.74 9.11 11.08
CA ALA A 342 -10.76 10.18 11.07
C ALA A 342 -9.68 9.90 12.12
N GLN A 343 -8.53 9.40 11.67
CA GLN A 343 -7.41 9.07 12.54
C GLN A 343 -6.09 9.55 11.94
N VAL A 344 -5.41 10.44 12.65
CA VAL A 344 -4.03 10.79 12.33
C VAL A 344 -3.14 9.58 12.67
N SER A 345 -2.33 9.17 11.70
CA SER A 345 -1.34 8.09 11.69
C SER A 345 0.08 8.62 11.45
N ILE A 346 1.10 7.81 11.75
CA ILE A 346 2.50 8.08 11.38
C ILE A 346 2.67 8.40 9.89
N ILE A 347 1.83 7.82 9.00
CA ILE A 347 1.91 8.05 7.54
C ILE A 347 1.85 9.54 7.21
N HIS A 348 1.00 10.32 7.89
CA HIS A 348 0.92 11.76 7.61
C HIS A 348 2.20 12.49 8.01
N LEU A 349 2.85 12.08 9.11
CA LEU A 349 4.15 12.64 9.48
C LEU A 349 5.25 12.23 8.48
N LEU A 350 5.24 10.98 8.01
CA LEU A 350 6.22 10.52 7.00
C LEU A 350 6.03 11.24 5.67
N ASN A 351 4.79 11.45 5.22
CA ASN A 351 4.49 12.19 4.00
C ASN A 351 4.94 13.66 4.11
N ILE A 352 4.74 14.30 5.27
CA ILE A 352 5.28 15.65 5.53
C ILE A 352 6.82 15.61 5.55
N ALA A 353 7.45 14.59 6.11
CA ALA A 353 8.91 14.49 6.13
C ALA A 353 9.48 14.30 4.72
N GLN A 354 8.87 13.46 3.88
CA GLN A 354 9.26 13.27 2.50
C GLN A 354 9.03 14.52 1.63
N SER A 355 8.01 15.32 1.95
CA SER A 355 7.74 16.60 1.26
C SER A 355 8.86 17.64 1.37
N LEU A 356 9.83 17.42 2.28
CA LEU A 356 11.00 18.27 2.41
C LEU A 356 12.10 17.93 1.37
N VAL A 357 11.98 16.79 0.69
CA VAL A 357 12.96 16.28 -0.27
C VAL A 357 12.41 16.27 -1.70
N ASP A 358 11.15 15.89 -1.87
CA ASP A 358 10.48 15.85 -3.18
C ASP A 358 9.51 17.04 -3.35
N ASP A 359 9.28 17.52 -4.58
CA ASP A 359 8.36 18.63 -4.87
C ASP A 359 6.94 18.36 -4.31
N PHE A 360 6.57 19.13 -3.28
CA PHE A 360 5.35 18.91 -2.50
C PHE A 360 4.08 19.30 -3.23
N ASP A 361 3.12 18.37 -3.32
CA ASP A 361 1.78 18.62 -3.81
C ASP A 361 0.77 18.63 -2.65
N TRP A 362 0.30 19.83 -2.27
CA TRP A 362 -0.70 20.04 -1.21
C TRP A 362 -2.03 19.33 -1.48
N GLY A 363 -2.31 18.95 -2.74
CA GLY A 363 -3.54 18.28 -3.14
C GLY A 363 -3.82 17.01 -2.33
N PHE A 364 -2.81 16.17 -2.12
CA PHE A 364 -2.96 14.90 -1.38
C PHE A 364 -3.43 15.11 0.06
N PHE A 365 -2.89 16.11 0.75
CA PHE A 365 -3.23 16.39 2.14
C PHE A 365 -4.64 17.01 2.28
N LEU A 366 -5.11 17.71 1.25
CA LEU A 366 -6.42 18.36 1.21
C LEU A 366 -7.56 17.40 0.82
N VAL A 367 -7.27 16.24 0.23
CA VAL A 367 -8.29 15.23 -0.14
C VAL A 367 -8.99 14.64 1.10
N GLU A 368 -8.34 14.64 2.27
CA GLU A 368 -8.91 14.16 3.53
C GLU A 368 -9.28 15.33 4.47
N PRO A 369 -10.42 16.02 4.27
CA PRO A 369 -10.76 17.26 4.97
C PRO A 369 -10.72 17.14 6.50
N LEU A 370 -11.22 16.03 7.03
CA LEU A 370 -11.32 15.82 8.48
C LEU A 370 -9.94 15.62 9.12
N ILE A 371 -9.07 14.85 8.46
CA ILE A 371 -7.70 14.63 8.93
C ILE A 371 -6.88 15.91 8.78
N PHE A 372 -7.08 16.66 7.69
CA PHE A 372 -6.49 18.00 7.52
C PHE A 372 -6.86 18.93 8.67
N ILE A 373 -8.16 19.08 8.97
CA ILE A 373 -8.65 19.96 10.03
C ILE A 373 -8.12 19.53 11.41
N VAL A 374 -8.15 18.22 11.71
CA VAL A 374 -7.58 17.69 12.97
C VAL A 374 -6.09 17.97 13.03
N SER A 375 -5.34 17.73 11.96
CA SER A 375 -3.89 17.93 11.93
C SER A 375 -3.52 19.40 12.07
N ALA A 376 -4.27 20.31 11.45
CA ALA A 376 -4.10 21.75 11.64
C ALA A 376 -4.38 22.18 13.08
N PHE A 377 -5.45 21.67 13.69
CA PHE A 377 -5.76 21.92 15.10
C PHE A 377 -4.67 21.36 16.03
N VAL A 378 -4.16 20.16 15.74
CA VAL A 378 -3.07 19.54 16.51
C VAL A 378 -1.78 20.35 16.36
N ALA A 379 -1.43 20.78 15.15
CA ALA A 379 -0.25 21.62 14.90
C ALA A 379 -0.31 22.93 15.72
N PHE A 380 -1.47 23.59 15.73
CA PHE A 380 -1.70 24.76 16.58
C PHE A 380 -1.66 24.41 18.08
N GLY A 381 -2.28 23.30 18.47
CA GLY A 381 -2.31 22.82 19.85
C GLY A 381 -0.95 22.40 20.39
N LEU A 382 -0.03 21.91 19.55
CA LEU A 382 1.35 21.55 19.93
C LEU A 382 2.09 22.75 20.53
N PHE A 383 1.85 23.96 20.00
CA PHE A 383 2.49 25.18 20.48
C PHE A 383 2.02 25.59 21.88
N LEU A 384 0.74 25.35 22.18
CA LEU A 384 0.09 25.80 23.42
C LEU A 384 0.14 24.75 24.54
N TRP A 385 -0.12 23.48 24.21
CA TRP A 385 -0.25 22.37 25.18
C TRP A 385 0.63 21.15 24.86
N GLY A 386 1.39 21.18 23.75
CA GLY A 386 2.21 20.05 23.31
C GLY A 386 1.39 18.90 22.75
N ARG A 387 1.97 17.69 22.69
CA ARG A 387 1.33 16.49 22.13
C ARG A 387 0.08 16.02 22.88
N ALA A 388 -0.09 16.54 24.10
CA ALA A 388 -0.97 15.98 25.11
C ALA A 388 -2.46 16.13 24.74
N ILE A 389 -2.81 17.12 23.92
CA ILE A 389 -4.17 17.30 23.39
C ILE A 389 -4.55 16.16 22.46
N PHE A 390 -3.71 15.87 21.47
CA PHE A 390 -4.06 14.87 20.47
C PHE A 390 -4.13 13.47 21.10
N CYS A 391 -3.01 13.00 21.64
CA CYS A 391 -2.93 11.65 22.17
C CYS A 391 -3.81 11.43 23.41
N GLY A 392 -4.09 12.51 24.16
CA GLY A 392 -4.93 12.48 25.35
C GLY A 392 -6.42 12.54 25.08
N TRP A 393 -6.87 13.41 24.16
CA TRP A 393 -8.29 13.73 23.97
C TRP A 393 -8.82 13.35 22.59
N LEU A 394 -8.09 13.61 21.51
CA LEU A 394 -8.60 13.44 20.14
C LEU A 394 -8.29 12.08 19.51
N CYS A 395 -7.29 11.35 19.99
CA CYS A 395 -6.91 10.06 19.43
C CYS A 395 -7.95 8.98 19.78
N PRO A 396 -8.67 8.38 18.80
CA PRO A 396 -9.68 7.36 19.09
C PRO A 396 -9.08 6.09 19.70
N PHE A 397 -7.89 5.68 19.26
CA PHE A 397 -7.19 4.53 19.83
C PHE A 397 -6.69 4.78 21.26
N GLY A 398 -6.31 6.02 21.58
CA GLY A 398 -5.99 6.42 22.94
C GLY A 398 -7.24 6.39 23.85
N ALA A 399 -8.36 6.88 23.33
CA ALA A 399 -9.66 6.81 24.00
C ALA A 399 -10.08 5.36 24.29
N LEU A 400 -9.95 4.47 23.30
CA LEU A 400 -10.24 3.04 23.45
C LEU A 400 -9.43 2.41 24.60
N GLN A 401 -8.11 2.63 24.63
CA GLN A 401 -7.26 2.08 25.70
C GLN A 401 -7.63 2.61 27.09
N GLU A 402 -7.92 3.91 27.21
CA GLU A 402 -8.31 4.48 28.51
C GLU A 402 -9.67 3.97 28.98
N LEU A 403 -10.67 3.92 28.08
CA LEU A 403 -12.00 3.41 28.42
C LEU A 403 -11.96 1.94 28.81
N LEU A 404 -11.22 1.11 28.06
CA LEU A 404 -11.00 -0.30 28.38
C LEU A 404 -10.30 -0.47 29.73
N ASN A 405 -9.28 0.34 30.03
CA ASN A 405 -8.63 0.28 31.33
C ASN A 405 -9.56 0.73 32.48
N LYS A 406 -10.42 1.74 32.28
CA LYS A 406 -11.43 2.10 33.29
C LYS A 406 -12.42 0.96 33.54
N ILE A 407 -12.82 0.24 32.49
CA ILE A 407 -13.63 -0.99 32.62
C ILE A 407 -12.85 -2.07 33.39
N ALA A 408 -11.57 -2.28 33.05
CA ALA A 408 -10.69 -3.23 33.74
C ALA A 408 -10.59 -2.93 35.25
N ARG A 409 -10.40 -1.66 35.63
CA ARG A 409 -10.38 -1.21 37.03
C ARG A 409 -11.73 -1.44 37.72
N ALA A 410 -12.84 -1.23 37.02
CA ALA A 410 -14.18 -1.51 37.54
C ALA A 410 -14.39 -3.02 37.79
N LEU A 411 -13.83 -3.86 36.92
CA LEU A 411 -13.77 -5.32 37.07
C LEU A 411 -12.68 -5.80 38.04
N LYS A 412 -11.97 -4.89 38.72
CA LYS A 412 -10.91 -5.17 39.69
C LYS A 412 -9.71 -5.93 39.11
N ILE A 413 -9.42 -5.78 37.82
CA ILE A 413 -8.20 -6.30 37.20
C ILE A 413 -6.98 -5.60 37.82
N PRO A 414 -5.94 -6.34 38.24
CA PRO A 414 -4.76 -5.77 38.88
C PRO A 414 -4.05 -4.78 37.96
N GLN A 415 -3.71 -3.61 38.50
CA GLN A 415 -3.01 -2.55 37.77
C GLN A 415 -1.52 -2.59 38.10
N LEU A 416 -0.67 -2.76 37.08
CA LEU A 416 0.78 -2.79 37.24
C LEU A 416 1.35 -1.38 37.12
N ASN A 417 1.95 -0.91 38.22
CA ASN A 417 2.75 0.32 38.22
C ASN A 417 4.20 -0.01 37.88
N ILE A 418 4.67 0.49 36.73
CA ILE A 418 6.06 0.29 36.28
C ILE A 418 6.95 1.32 36.99
N PRO A 419 8.07 0.91 37.62
CA PRO A 419 9.01 1.84 38.24
C PRO A 419 9.55 2.88 37.24
N ASN A 420 9.71 4.13 37.69
CA ASN A 420 10.12 5.25 36.81
C ASN A 420 11.40 4.96 36.00
N ALA A 421 12.42 4.34 36.61
CA ALA A 421 13.68 4.04 35.93
C ALA A 421 13.51 3.07 34.74
N ILE A 422 12.61 2.09 34.86
CA ILE A 422 12.30 1.15 33.76
C ILE A 422 11.44 1.85 32.72
N GLN A 423 10.47 2.64 33.18
CA GLN A 423 9.58 3.42 32.33
C GLN A 423 10.33 4.39 31.41
N GLU A 424 11.31 5.15 31.94
CA GLU A 424 12.12 6.08 31.14
C GLU A 424 12.87 5.36 30.02
N ARG A 425 13.40 4.15 30.28
CA ARG A 425 14.06 3.33 29.26
C ARG A 425 13.06 2.80 28.23
N LEU A 426 11.89 2.34 28.67
CA LEU A 426 10.84 1.84 27.77
C LEU A 426 10.28 2.96 26.88
N PHE A 427 10.31 4.23 27.30
CA PHE A 427 9.94 5.34 26.44
C PHE A 427 10.85 5.47 25.22
N ALA A 428 12.12 5.04 25.30
CA ALA A 428 13.04 5.06 24.16
C ALA A 428 12.53 4.20 22.99
N ILE A 429 11.79 3.13 23.25
CA ILE A 429 11.33 2.18 22.22
C ILE A 429 10.49 2.87 21.15
N LYS A 430 9.50 3.69 21.52
CA LYS A 430 8.68 4.43 20.54
C LYS A 430 9.52 5.43 19.72
N TYR A 431 10.56 6.03 20.30
CA TYR A 431 11.45 6.93 19.57
C TYR A 431 12.35 6.16 18.60
N LEU A 432 12.83 4.98 18.98
CA LEU A 432 13.55 4.09 18.07
C LEU A 432 12.66 3.64 16.91
N ILE A 433 11.43 3.20 17.16
CA ILE A 433 10.48 2.83 16.10
C ILE A 433 10.24 4.02 15.17
N PHE A 434 10.00 5.22 15.72
CA PHE A 434 9.80 6.43 14.93
C PHE A 434 11.02 6.77 14.06
N LEU A 435 12.22 6.81 14.64
CA LEU A 435 13.45 7.13 13.91
C LEU A 435 13.77 6.09 12.85
N SER A 436 13.51 4.80 13.10
CA SER A 436 13.66 3.75 12.10
C SER A 436 12.69 3.93 10.93
N LEU A 437 11.41 4.21 11.19
CA LEU A 437 10.42 4.47 10.13
C LEU A 437 10.76 5.74 9.34
N LEU A 438 11.21 6.79 10.02
CA LEU A 438 11.66 8.03 9.38
C LEU A 438 12.90 7.78 8.51
N GLY A 439 13.89 7.04 9.00
CA GLY A 439 15.08 6.66 8.24
C GLY A 439 14.74 5.80 7.01
N LEU A 440 13.82 4.83 7.17
CA LEU A 440 13.32 4.03 6.05
C LEU A 440 12.63 4.88 4.99
N THR A 441 11.95 5.98 5.37
CA THR A 441 11.27 6.89 4.43
C THR A 441 12.25 7.50 3.44
N PHE A 442 13.46 7.86 3.88
CA PHE A 442 14.51 8.40 3.01
C PHE A 442 15.27 7.33 2.22
N TYR A 443 15.20 6.06 2.62
CA TYR A 443 15.83 4.95 1.91
C TYR A 443 14.91 4.34 0.84
N SER A 444 13.68 4.00 1.22
CA SER A 444 12.65 3.45 0.34
C SER A 444 11.28 3.72 0.94
N PHE A 445 10.49 4.53 0.25
CA PHE A 445 9.16 4.92 0.71
C PHE A 445 8.22 3.72 0.88
N ASP A 446 8.29 2.72 -0.02
CA ASP A 446 7.46 1.51 0.06
C ASP A 446 7.75 0.67 1.30
N LEU A 447 9.03 0.54 1.67
CA LEU A 447 9.43 -0.13 2.91
C LEU A 447 8.95 0.63 4.15
N ALA A 448 8.98 1.96 4.12
CA ALA A 448 8.46 2.78 5.20
C ALA A 448 6.94 2.59 5.37
N ILE A 449 6.18 2.55 4.27
CA ILE A 449 4.74 2.25 4.28
C ILE A 449 4.48 0.87 4.86
N ALA A 450 5.21 -0.16 4.43
CA ALA A 450 5.08 -1.50 4.97
C ALA A 450 5.36 -1.54 6.49
N GLY A 451 6.38 -0.80 6.94
CA GLY A 451 6.71 -0.64 8.36
C GLY A 451 5.62 0.01 9.21
N THR A 452 4.69 0.77 8.62
CA THR A 452 3.58 1.39 9.36
C THR A 452 2.55 0.39 9.91
N GLN A 453 2.66 -0.90 9.56
CA GLN A 453 1.88 -1.97 10.17
C GLN A 453 2.08 -2.11 11.69
N VAL A 454 3.14 -1.51 12.25
CA VAL A 454 3.33 -1.37 13.70
C VAL A 454 2.20 -0.56 14.37
N GLU A 455 1.42 0.20 13.61
CA GLU A 455 0.26 0.93 14.13
C GLU A 455 -1.00 0.04 14.14
N PRO A 456 -1.55 -0.32 15.32
CA PRO A 456 -2.80 -1.09 15.43
C PRO A 456 -4.03 -0.25 15.07
N PHE A 457 -3.84 1.02 14.71
CA PHE A 457 -4.84 2.02 14.40
C PHE A 457 -5.78 1.58 13.29
N LYS A 458 -5.21 1.15 12.15
CA LYS A 458 -5.98 0.66 11.00
C LYS A 458 -6.84 -0.54 11.39
N ALA A 459 -6.29 -1.49 12.15
CA ALA A 459 -7.02 -2.69 12.56
C ALA A 459 -8.13 -2.39 13.58
N ALA A 460 -7.84 -1.66 14.65
CA ALA A 460 -8.75 -1.47 15.78
C ALA A 460 -9.82 -0.37 15.54
N ILE A 461 -9.47 0.70 14.84
CA ILE A 461 -10.35 1.87 14.64
C ILE A 461 -10.91 1.88 13.23
N THR A 462 -10.04 2.03 12.23
CA THR A 462 -10.45 2.19 10.82
C THR A 462 -11.24 0.97 10.34
N PHE A 463 -10.77 -0.25 10.63
CA PHE A 463 -11.42 -1.49 10.25
C PHE A 463 -12.33 -2.09 11.31
N ARG A 464 -12.42 -1.51 12.51
CA ARG A 464 -13.29 -2.01 13.58
C ARG A 464 -13.08 -3.51 13.86
N PHE A 465 -11.81 -3.93 13.88
CA PHE A 465 -11.39 -5.33 14.03
C PHE A 465 -11.73 -6.27 12.86
N ASN A 466 -12.20 -5.75 11.74
CA ASN A 466 -12.39 -6.49 10.49
C ASN A 466 -11.17 -6.34 9.56
N ALA A 467 -10.03 -6.89 10.00
CA ALA A 467 -8.74 -6.82 9.28
C ALA A 467 -8.12 -8.24 9.20
N PRO A 468 -7.03 -8.44 8.43
CA PRO A 468 -6.33 -9.72 8.40
C PRO A 468 -5.99 -10.21 9.81
N TRP A 469 -6.12 -11.51 10.04
CA TRP A 469 -6.00 -12.09 11.39
C TRP A 469 -4.73 -11.67 12.14
N PRO A 470 -3.53 -11.52 11.54
CA PRO A 470 -2.33 -11.10 12.28
C PRO A 470 -2.43 -9.67 12.81
N ALA A 471 -3.08 -8.77 12.06
CA ALA A 471 -3.25 -7.38 12.47
C ALA A 471 -4.27 -7.26 13.61
N VAL A 472 -5.34 -8.06 13.55
CA VAL A 472 -6.36 -8.10 14.60
C VAL A 472 -5.80 -8.72 15.88
N THR A 473 -5.08 -9.84 15.79
CA THR A 473 -4.46 -10.48 16.97
C THR A 473 -3.44 -9.55 17.61
N TYR A 474 -2.59 -8.88 16.81
CA TYR A 474 -1.66 -7.87 17.31
C TYR A 474 -2.36 -6.75 18.09
N ALA A 475 -3.43 -6.17 17.52
CA ALA A 475 -4.21 -5.13 18.18
C ALA A 475 -4.85 -5.63 19.49
N ILE A 476 -5.44 -6.83 19.49
CA ILE A 476 -6.07 -7.42 20.68
C ILE A 476 -5.03 -7.69 21.78
N VAL A 477 -3.85 -8.21 21.44
CA VAL A 477 -2.76 -8.45 22.41
C VAL A 477 -2.33 -7.13 23.06
N LEU A 478 -2.12 -6.08 22.28
CA LEU A 478 -1.77 -4.76 22.82
C LEU A 478 -2.85 -4.17 23.73
N LEU A 479 -4.13 -4.30 23.34
CA LEU A 479 -5.25 -3.86 24.18
C LEU A 479 -5.37 -4.71 25.46
N GLY A 480 -5.08 -6.01 25.37
CA GLY A 480 -5.06 -6.94 26.50
C GLY A 480 -4.00 -6.55 27.53
N ILE A 481 -2.77 -6.25 27.09
CA ILE A 481 -1.73 -5.69 27.96
C ILE A 481 -2.19 -4.34 28.55
N GLY A 482 -2.90 -3.54 27.76
CA GLY A 482 -3.53 -2.28 28.16
C GLY A 482 -4.51 -2.37 29.34
N LEU A 483 -5.08 -3.55 29.61
CA LEU A 483 -5.95 -3.78 30.77
C LEU A 483 -5.19 -3.76 32.09
N PHE A 484 -3.91 -4.17 32.08
CA PHE A 484 -3.02 -4.18 33.24
C PHE A 484 -2.17 -2.91 33.35
N VAL A 485 -1.75 -2.37 32.21
CA VAL A 485 -0.93 -1.15 32.11
C VAL A 485 -1.67 -0.14 31.26
N GLU A 486 -2.21 0.91 31.88
CA GLU A 486 -3.02 1.90 31.19
C GLU A 486 -2.27 2.56 30.02
N ARG A 487 -2.91 2.57 28.84
CA ARG A 487 -2.38 3.16 27.59
C ARG A 487 -1.00 2.60 27.17
N PHE A 488 -0.76 1.31 27.41
CA PHE A 488 0.51 0.61 27.11
C PHE A 488 1.10 0.95 25.73
N TYR A 489 0.32 0.83 24.64
CA TYR A 489 0.82 1.08 23.29
C TYR A 489 1.20 2.55 23.08
N CYS A 490 0.31 3.48 23.46
CA CYS A 490 0.58 4.91 23.34
C CYS A 490 1.79 5.37 24.15
N ARG A 491 2.08 4.64 25.23
CA ARG A 491 3.18 4.92 26.15
C ARG A 491 4.53 4.44 25.64
N PHE A 492 4.60 3.24 25.04
CA PHE A 492 5.88 2.59 24.73
C PHE A 492 6.16 2.30 23.27
N MET A 493 5.14 2.19 22.41
CA MET A 493 5.31 1.67 21.05
C MET A 493 4.81 2.61 19.95
N CYS A 494 4.01 3.63 20.28
CA CYS A 494 3.37 4.49 19.30
C CYS A 494 4.36 5.46 18.60
N PRO A 495 4.67 5.28 17.30
CA PRO A 495 5.63 6.13 16.59
C PRO A 495 5.05 7.54 16.34
N LEU A 496 3.76 7.65 16.04
CA LEU A 496 3.08 8.95 15.93
C LEU A 496 3.20 9.77 17.22
N GLY A 497 3.03 9.11 18.38
CA GLY A 497 3.16 9.75 19.68
C GLY A 497 4.59 10.19 20.00
N ALA A 498 5.60 9.53 19.43
CA ALA A 498 7.00 9.93 19.52
C ALA A 498 7.29 11.14 18.62
N GLY A 499 6.81 11.14 17.37
CA GLY A 499 6.93 12.29 16.46
C GLY A 499 6.30 13.56 17.05
N LEU A 500 5.05 13.46 17.55
CA LEU A 500 4.39 14.58 18.22
C LEU A 500 5.09 15.01 19.52
N SER A 501 5.75 14.09 20.22
CA SER A 501 6.55 14.41 21.42
C SER A 501 7.77 15.26 21.08
N ILE A 502 8.48 14.90 20.00
CA ILE A 502 9.63 15.66 19.52
C ILE A 502 9.20 17.07 19.09
N LEU A 503 8.13 17.16 18.30
CA LEU A 503 7.58 18.44 17.85
C LEU A 503 7.02 19.27 19.02
N GLY A 504 6.41 18.63 20.02
CA GLY A 504 5.82 19.27 21.19
C GLY A 504 6.83 19.93 22.14
N ARG A 505 8.14 19.77 21.93
CA ARG A 505 9.18 20.45 22.71
C ARG A 505 9.19 21.97 22.50
N VAL A 506 8.62 22.47 21.40
CA VAL A 506 8.50 23.92 21.10
C VAL A 506 7.40 24.61 21.92
N ARG A 507 6.68 23.86 22.76
CA ARG A 507 5.60 24.38 23.60
C ARG A 507 6.08 25.51 24.51
N MET A 508 5.30 26.58 24.59
CA MET A 508 5.67 27.77 25.37
C MET A 508 4.97 27.89 26.74
N PHE A 509 3.88 27.15 26.99
CA PHE A 509 3.05 27.34 28.18
C PHE A 509 2.84 26.06 29.02
N ASP A 510 3.06 26.19 30.33
CA ASP A 510 2.83 25.16 31.36
C ASP A 510 1.59 25.50 32.19
N TRP A 511 0.44 24.99 31.77
CA TRP A 511 -0.84 25.29 32.43
C TRP A 511 -1.14 24.44 33.67
N LEU A 512 -0.45 23.32 33.88
CA LEU A 512 -0.68 22.41 35.00
C LEU A 512 -0.03 22.94 36.28
N LYS A 513 -0.85 23.18 37.32
CA LYS A 513 -0.37 23.75 38.58
C LYS A 513 0.33 22.70 39.46
N ARG A 514 1.37 23.15 40.15
CA ARG A 514 2.10 22.40 41.20
C ARG A 514 2.27 23.28 42.42
N ARG A 515 2.40 22.66 43.60
CA ARG A 515 2.78 23.36 44.84
C ARG A 515 4.26 23.14 45.11
N VAL A 516 4.84 23.95 45.99
CA VAL A 516 6.25 23.81 46.39
C VAL A 516 6.53 22.48 47.09
N GLU A 517 5.54 21.92 47.79
CA GLU A 517 5.66 20.65 48.51
C GLU A 517 5.52 19.42 47.59
N CYS A 518 5.19 19.62 46.31
CA CYS A 518 5.05 18.54 45.34
C CYS A 518 6.42 17.97 44.93
N GLY A 519 6.63 16.68 45.15
CA GLY A 519 7.92 16.00 44.94
C GLY A 519 8.81 15.97 46.18
N ASN A 520 8.60 16.90 47.11
CA ASN A 520 9.27 16.90 48.41
C ASN A 520 8.42 17.64 49.46
N PRO A 521 7.79 16.96 50.44
CA PRO A 521 7.76 15.52 50.68
C PRO A 521 6.59 14.78 49.96
N CYS A 522 5.74 15.47 49.18
CA CYS A 522 4.51 14.89 48.65
C CYS A 522 4.69 14.17 47.30
N THR A 523 4.48 12.85 47.26
CA THR A 523 4.54 12.01 46.03
C THR A 523 3.17 11.56 45.50
N ARG A 524 2.06 12.07 46.07
CA ARG A 524 0.70 11.59 45.70
C ARG A 524 0.35 11.72 44.22
N CYS A 525 0.73 12.82 43.59
CA CYS A 525 0.43 13.05 42.17
C CYS A 525 1.23 12.12 41.24
N GLU A 526 2.42 11.67 41.65
CA GLU A 526 3.18 10.66 40.91
C GLU A 526 2.39 9.35 40.88
N THR A 527 1.92 8.89 42.05
CA THR A 527 1.19 7.62 42.16
C THR A 527 -0.18 7.59 41.45
N VAL A 528 -0.81 8.75 41.25
CA VAL A 528 -2.11 8.86 40.58
C VAL A 528 -1.97 9.05 39.06
N CYS A 529 -0.78 9.41 38.57
CA CYS A 529 -0.58 9.67 37.15
C CYS A 529 -0.67 8.33 36.38
N PRO A 530 -1.70 8.13 35.54
CA PRO A 530 -1.93 6.82 34.91
C PRO A 530 -0.80 6.39 33.99
N VAL A 531 -0.05 7.36 33.47
CA VAL A 531 1.04 7.13 32.50
C VAL A 531 2.43 7.40 33.07
N GLY A 532 2.51 7.71 34.36
CA GLY A 532 3.78 7.94 35.06
C GLY A 532 4.55 9.18 34.60
N ALA A 533 3.91 10.17 33.97
CA ALA A 533 4.58 11.37 33.47
C ALA A 533 5.06 12.36 34.56
N ILE A 534 5.02 11.98 35.84
CA ILE A 534 5.45 12.83 36.96
C ILE A 534 6.60 12.14 37.66
N ASN A 535 7.77 12.77 37.65
CA ASN A 535 8.97 12.22 38.27
C ASN A 535 8.86 12.25 39.80
N PRO A 536 9.70 11.46 40.53
CA PRO A 536 9.74 11.50 41.99
C PRO A 536 10.05 12.90 42.55
N SER A 537 10.80 13.72 41.80
CA SER A 537 11.06 15.12 42.11
C SER A 537 9.84 16.04 42.01
N GLY A 538 8.69 15.51 41.58
CA GLY A 538 7.44 16.24 41.43
C GLY A 538 7.31 17.07 40.15
N ARG A 539 8.32 17.07 39.26
CA ARG A 539 8.22 17.71 37.94
C ARG A 539 7.38 16.86 36.99
N ILE A 540 6.57 17.51 36.17
CA ILE A 540 5.78 16.85 35.12
C ILE A 540 6.60 16.85 33.84
N ASP A 541 6.84 15.66 33.28
CA ASP A 541 7.35 15.54 31.91
C ASP A 541 6.18 15.72 30.93
N MET A 542 6.12 16.91 30.33
CA MET A 542 5.06 17.27 29.38
C MET A 542 5.22 16.56 28.04
N ASN A 543 6.41 16.06 27.71
CA ASN A 543 6.61 15.20 26.55
C ASN A 543 5.97 13.83 26.76
N GLU A 544 5.68 13.44 28.00
CA GLU A 544 5.04 12.16 28.31
C GLU A 544 3.59 12.28 28.78
N CYS A 545 3.21 13.44 29.32
CA CYS A 545 1.87 13.74 29.81
C CYS A 545 0.79 13.67 28.71
N PHE A 546 -0.37 13.06 29.02
CA PHE A 546 -1.56 13.03 28.15
C PHE A 546 -2.65 14.04 28.53
N TYR A 547 -2.35 15.00 29.41
CA TYR A 547 -3.30 16.04 29.81
C TYR A 547 -4.65 15.51 30.34
N CYS A 548 -4.64 14.38 31.06
CA CYS A 548 -5.87 13.77 31.60
C CYS A 548 -6.44 14.52 32.81
N LEU A 549 -5.70 15.49 33.36
CA LEU A 549 -6.05 16.32 34.53
C LEU A 549 -6.27 15.58 35.87
N ASP A 550 -6.02 14.26 35.96
CA ASP A 550 -6.21 13.51 37.21
C ASP A 550 -5.31 14.04 38.35
N CYS A 551 -4.09 14.46 38.03
CA CYS A 551 -3.20 15.13 38.98
C CYS A 551 -3.73 16.51 39.43
N GLN A 552 -4.45 17.23 38.57
CA GLN A 552 -5.07 18.52 38.90
C GLN A 552 -6.32 18.32 39.77
N VAL A 553 -7.10 17.27 39.53
CA VAL A 553 -8.20 16.88 40.43
C VAL A 553 -7.65 16.62 41.84
N MET A 554 -6.55 15.86 41.92
CA MET A 554 -5.86 15.62 43.20
C MET A 554 -5.25 16.89 43.81
N TYR A 555 -4.81 17.84 43.00
CA TYR A 555 -4.23 19.11 43.47
C TYR A 555 -5.26 20.01 44.18
N TYR A 556 -6.52 20.00 43.73
CA TYR A 556 -7.61 20.80 44.28
C TYR A 556 -8.41 20.09 45.39
N ASP A 557 -8.22 18.78 45.55
CA ASP A 557 -8.93 17.97 46.56
C ASP A 557 -8.32 18.15 47.96
N ASP A 558 -9.04 18.80 48.86
CA ASP A 558 -8.60 19.10 50.22
C ASP A 558 -8.63 17.88 51.16
N HIS A 559 -9.27 16.78 50.76
CA HIS A 559 -9.27 15.51 51.49
C HIS A 559 -8.21 14.52 51.01
N GLN A 560 -7.63 14.72 49.81
CA GLN A 560 -6.64 13.81 49.23
C GLN A 560 -5.25 14.43 49.06
N CYS A 561 -5.15 15.76 48.92
CA CYS A 561 -3.88 16.47 48.78
C CYS A 561 -3.22 16.69 50.17
N PRO A 562 -2.07 16.06 50.49
CA PRO A 562 -1.47 16.16 51.83
C PRO A 562 -1.21 17.59 52.33
N PRO A 563 -0.71 18.54 51.50
CA PRO A 563 -0.57 19.94 51.91
C PRO A 563 -1.90 20.61 52.27
N LEU A 564 -2.99 20.30 51.56
CA LEU A 564 -4.32 20.85 51.86
C LEU A 564 -4.93 20.20 53.09
N ILE A 565 -4.75 18.89 53.28
CA ILE A 565 -5.18 18.18 54.50
C ILE A 565 -4.50 18.81 55.72
N ALA A 566 -3.18 19.05 55.64
CA ALA A 566 -2.43 19.70 56.71
C ALA A 566 -2.95 21.11 57.01
N ARG A 567 -3.25 21.90 55.97
CA ARG A 567 -3.84 23.24 56.11
C ARG A 567 -5.24 23.20 56.71
N ARG A 568 -6.10 22.29 56.26
CA ARG A 568 -7.46 22.13 56.78
C ARG A 568 -7.45 21.72 58.25
N LYS A 569 -6.67 20.70 58.62
CA LYS A 569 -6.49 20.28 60.02
C LYS A 569 -6.01 21.42 60.92
N ARG A 570 -5.08 22.25 60.44
CA ARG A 570 -4.61 23.44 61.17
C ARG A 570 -5.71 24.48 61.37
N ASN A 571 -6.51 24.74 60.34
CA ASN A 571 -7.63 25.68 60.40
C ASN A 571 -8.76 25.17 61.31
N GLU A 572 -9.05 23.86 61.30
CA GLU A 572 -10.01 23.21 62.21
C GLU A 572 -9.53 23.33 63.67
N GLN A 573 -8.24 23.10 63.93
CA GLN A 573 -7.64 23.28 65.27
C GLN A 573 -7.67 24.74 65.74
N ALA A 574 -7.37 25.70 64.86
CA ALA A 574 -7.42 27.12 65.19
C ALA A 574 -8.86 27.60 65.46
N SER A 575 -9.85 27.12 64.70
CA SER A 575 -11.26 27.46 64.89
C SER A 575 -11.83 26.82 66.17
N GLY A 576 -11.42 25.60 66.51
CA GLY A 576 -11.79 24.96 67.78
C GLY A 576 -11.13 25.58 69.01
N SER A 577 -9.94 26.18 68.86
CA SER A 577 -9.26 26.92 69.93
C SER A 577 -9.94 28.26 70.24
N ASN A 578 -10.46 28.96 69.24
CA ASN A 578 -11.17 30.25 69.44
C ASN A 578 -12.53 30.08 70.11
N LEU A 579 -13.22 28.95 69.90
CA LEU A 579 -14.50 28.65 70.58
C LEU A 579 -14.34 28.40 72.08
N ASN A 580 -13.14 28.04 72.55
CA ASN A 580 -12.83 27.81 73.96
C ASN A 580 -12.32 29.06 74.70
N LEU A 581 -12.14 30.19 74.01
CA LEU A 581 -11.67 31.46 74.58
C LEU A 581 -12.80 32.47 74.87
N GLU A 582 -14.05 32.16 74.50
CA GLU A 582 -15.24 33.01 74.72
C GLU A 582 -16.09 32.63 75.95
N LEU A 583 -15.56 31.85 76.90
CA LEU A 583 -16.21 31.67 78.21
C LEU A 583 -15.32 32.12 79.38
N PRO A 584 -15.37 33.41 79.73
CA PRO A 584 -15.39 33.84 81.10
C PRO A 584 -16.80 34.37 81.41
N THR A 585 -17.63 33.55 82.04
CA THR A 585 -18.78 34.05 82.80
C THR A 585 -18.47 33.81 84.27
N ASP A 586 -18.24 34.93 84.95
CA ASP A 586 -18.31 35.10 86.41
C ASP A 586 -19.55 34.45 87.04
#